data_AF-A0A2K3JB26-F1
#
_entry.id   AF-A0A2K3JB26-F1
#
_cell.length_a   1.000
_cell.length_b   1.000
_cell.length_c   1.000
_cell.angle_alpha   90.00
_cell.angle_beta   90.00
_cell.angle_gamma   90.00
#
_symmetry.space_group_name_H-M   'P 1'
#
loop_
_entity.id
_entity.type
_entity.pdbx_description
1 polymer ?
#
loop_
_entity_poly.entity_id
_entity_poly.type
_entity_poly.pdbx_seq_one_letter_code
_entity_poly.pdbx_strand_id
1 'polypeptide(L)'
;MNIENIKPSKNDFVMIKKKTISILAILIILGLITGFILSTFFYNEANHKIDEYNDNMNKWFQMWNNSLSNNSKFNNSSPFISNQSTNYSFYNPYLKHLYPSDVILLTIGVLAICITIYLKIGIISAYLYIFFKSKSPYIIGLILVFIPLLIISLFLLNMLRALYYSSALEFSILASSLGFGVEGLAAIICIVTIIEIIGLSILFYLTNE
;
A
#
# COMPACT_ATOMS: atom_id res chain seq x y z
N MET A 1 -4.92 57.93 -13.16
CA MET A 1 -4.05 56.89 -12.58
C MET A 1 -3.65 55.98 -13.73
N ASN A 2 -2.46 56.19 -14.31
CA ASN A 2 -1.99 55.42 -15.47
C ASN A 2 -1.59 54.03 -14.99
N ILE A 3 -2.43 53.04 -15.29
CA ILE A 3 -2.06 51.63 -15.17
C ILE A 3 -1.21 51.35 -16.41
N GLU A 4 0.09 51.63 -16.31
CA GLU A 4 1.03 51.17 -17.34
C GLU A 4 0.91 49.64 -17.43
N ASN A 5 0.54 49.17 -18.61
CA ASN A 5 0.45 47.75 -18.96
C ASN A 5 1.86 47.14 -18.91
N ILE A 6 2.28 46.68 -17.72
CA ILE A 6 3.49 45.88 -17.58
C ILE A 6 3.19 44.51 -18.20
N LYS A 7 3.55 44.35 -19.47
CA LYS A 7 3.47 43.06 -20.16
C LYS A 7 4.56 42.15 -19.56
N PRO A 8 4.22 41.01 -18.94
CA PRO A 8 5.23 40.11 -18.38
C PRO A 8 6.23 39.71 -19.47
N SER A 9 7.52 39.77 -19.14
CA SER A 9 8.56 39.47 -20.13
C SER A 9 8.54 37.98 -20.45
N LYS A 10 8.89 37.60 -21.69
CA LYS A 10 8.99 36.20 -22.10
C LYS A 10 9.88 35.37 -21.17
N ASN A 11 10.85 36.00 -20.50
CA ASN A 11 11.77 35.36 -19.58
C ASN A 11 11.10 34.96 -18.25
N ASP A 12 10.10 35.72 -17.79
CA ASP A 12 9.40 35.44 -16.53
C ASP A 12 8.57 34.14 -16.62
N PHE A 13 7.92 33.91 -17.77
CA PHE A 13 7.17 32.67 -18.03
C PHE A 13 8.07 31.43 -18.06
N VAL A 14 9.26 31.53 -18.65
CA VAL A 14 10.22 30.40 -18.70
C VAL A 14 10.69 30.03 -17.29
N MET A 15 10.91 31.03 -16.43
CA MET A 15 11.36 30.80 -15.05
C MET A 15 10.28 30.12 -14.20
N ILE A 16 9.02 30.54 -14.33
CA ILE A 16 7.88 29.94 -13.60
C ILE A 16 7.71 28.47 -14.00
N LYS A 17 7.72 28.15 -15.30
CA LYS A 17 7.57 26.77 -15.79
C LYS A 17 8.66 25.84 -15.26
N LYS A 18 9.91 26.30 -15.21
CA LYS A 18 11.02 25.52 -14.64
C LYS A 18 10.82 25.20 -13.15
N LYS A 19 10.32 26.17 -12.38
CA LYS A 19 10.07 25.99 -10.94
C LYS A 19 8.95 24.98 -10.68
N THR A 20 7.85 25.06 -11.44
CA THR A 20 6.73 24.12 -11.32
C THR A 20 7.14 22.68 -11.61
N ILE A 21 7.87 22.46 -12.72
CA ILE A 21 8.38 21.13 -13.10
C ILE A 21 9.32 20.60 -12.01
N SER A 22 10.17 21.46 -11.44
CA SER A 22 11.05 21.07 -10.34
C SER A 22 10.29 20.62 -9.09
N ILE A 23 9.21 21.31 -8.72
CA ILE A 23 8.38 20.93 -7.56
C ILE A 23 7.67 19.60 -7.84
N LEU A 24 7.11 19.43 -9.03
CA LEU A 24 6.46 18.18 -9.44
C LEU A 24 7.43 16.99 -9.34
N ALA A 25 8.66 17.15 -9.85
CA ALA A 25 9.69 16.12 -9.76
C ALA A 25 10.04 15.76 -8.30
N ILE A 26 10.15 16.76 -7.41
CA ILE A 26 10.41 16.55 -5.99
C ILE A 26 9.27 15.74 -5.34
N LEU A 27 8.01 16.07 -5.63
CA LEU A 27 6.84 15.34 -5.08
C LEU A 27 6.83 13.87 -5.53
N ILE A 28 7.18 13.60 -6.80
CA ILE A 28 7.27 12.23 -7.32
C ILE A 28 8.40 11.47 -6.62
N ILE A 29 9.58 12.08 -6.47
CA ILE A 29 10.73 11.45 -5.79
C ILE A 29 10.40 11.14 -4.33
N LEU A 30 9.75 12.07 -3.61
CA LEU A 30 9.30 11.83 -2.23
C LEU A 30 8.28 10.68 -2.16
N GLY A 31 7.33 10.63 -3.10
CA GLY A 31 6.38 9.53 -3.20
C GLY A 31 7.05 8.17 -3.43
N LEU A 32 8.05 8.12 -4.30
CA LEU A 32 8.83 6.91 -4.54
C LEU A 32 9.59 6.46 -3.29
N ILE A 33 10.34 7.35 -2.65
CA ILE A 33 11.13 7.04 -1.44
C ILE A 33 10.21 6.50 -0.34
N THR A 34 9.13 7.21 -0.03
CA THR A 34 8.17 6.80 1.01
C THR A 34 7.48 5.48 0.64
N GLY A 35 7.12 5.28 -0.63
CA GLY A 35 6.50 4.05 -1.09
C GLY A 35 7.43 2.83 -1.00
N PHE A 36 8.72 2.98 -1.30
CA PHE A 36 9.71 1.91 -1.09
C PHE A 36 9.87 1.54 0.39
N ILE A 37 9.94 2.55 1.27
CA ILE A 37 10.04 2.35 2.71
C ILE A 37 8.80 1.60 3.23
N LEU A 38 7.60 2.08 2.87
CA LEU A 38 6.35 1.44 3.29
C LEU A 38 6.20 0.02 2.73
N SER A 39 6.55 -0.20 1.47
CA SER A 39 6.48 -1.53 0.86
C SER A 39 7.40 -2.52 1.60
N THR A 40 8.61 -2.10 1.95
CA THR A 40 9.55 -2.92 2.73
C THR A 40 8.98 -3.22 4.11
N PHE A 41 8.38 -2.22 4.76
CA PHE A 41 7.73 -2.39 6.05
C PHE A 41 6.56 -3.39 5.97
N PHE A 42 5.67 -3.25 4.98
CA PHE A 42 4.52 -4.15 4.80
C PHE A 42 4.95 -5.58 4.48
N TYR A 43 5.97 -5.75 3.63
CA TYR A 43 6.53 -7.06 3.34
C TYR A 43 7.11 -7.74 4.59
N ASN A 44 7.91 -7.01 5.37
CA ASN A 44 8.50 -7.56 6.61
C ASN A 44 7.42 -7.86 7.65
N GLU A 45 6.43 -6.98 7.80
CA GLU A 45 5.30 -7.19 8.72
C GLU A 45 4.47 -8.42 8.32
N ALA A 46 4.26 -8.63 7.02
CA ALA A 46 3.57 -9.81 6.49
C ALA A 46 4.33 -11.11 6.82
N ASN A 47 5.62 -11.18 6.52
CA ASN A 47 6.44 -12.35 6.83
C ASN A 47 6.51 -12.63 8.34
N HIS A 48 6.70 -11.60 9.17
CA HIS A 48 6.70 -11.78 10.62
C HIS A 48 5.39 -12.38 11.14
N LYS A 49 4.22 -11.93 10.64
CA LYS A 49 2.93 -12.51 11.07
C LYS A 49 2.71 -13.93 10.56
N ILE A 50 3.26 -14.28 9.40
CA ILE A 50 3.23 -15.65 8.88
C ILE A 50 4.05 -16.57 9.79
N ASP A 51 5.26 -16.15 10.17
CA ASP A 51 6.13 -16.90 11.07
C ASP A 51 5.47 -17.08 12.45
N GLU A 52 4.92 -16.01 13.03
CA GLU A 52 4.20 -16.05 14.30
C GLU A 52 3.00 -17.02 14.25
N TYR A 53 2.24 -17.02 13.16
CA TYR A 53 1.12 -17.94 12.99
C TYR A 53 1.59 -19.40 12.88
N ASN A 54 2.66 -19.65 12.14
CA ASN A 54 3.24 -20.98 12.00
C ASN A 54 3.75 -21.52 13.35
N ASP A 55 4.42 -20.69 14.14
CA ASP A 55 4.87 -21.05 15.49
C ASP A 55 3.70 -21.37 16.43
N ASN A 56 2.65 -20.54 16.41
CA ASN A 56 1.44 -20.77 17.21
C ASN A 56 0.72 -22.06 16.82
N MET A 57 0.64 -22.36 15.52
CA MET A 57 0.05 -23.62 15.03
C MET A 57 0.88 -24.83 15.46
N ASN A 58 2.21 -24.77 15.32
CA ASN A 58 3.11 -25.84 15.77
C ASN A 58 2.96 -26.11 17.26
N LYS A 59 2.89 -25.05 18.08
CA LYS A 59 2.68 -25.15 19.52
C LYS A 59 1.33 -25.78 19.86
N TRP A 60 0.26 -25.36 19.19
CA TRP A 60 -1.08 -25.94 19.37
C TRP A 60 -1.11 -27.43 19.02
N PHE A 61 -0.50 -27.81 17.89
CA PHE A 61 -0.38 -29.22 17.48
C PHE A 61 0.41 -30.06 18.50
N GLN A 62 1.51 -29.53 19.04
CA GLN A 62 2.27 -30.21 20.09
C GLN A 62 1.43 -30.42 21.35
N MET A 63 0.66 -29.42 21.78
CA MET A 63 -0.27 -29.54 22.92
C MET A 63 -1.33 -30.61 22.67
N TRP A 64 -1.91 -30.64 21.48
CA TRP A 64 -2.91 -31.64 21.09
C TRP A 64 -2.34 -33.06 21.10
N ASN A 65 -1.15 -33.27 20.51
CA ASN A 65 -0.46 -34.57 20.52
C ASN A 65 -0.12 -35.04 21.94
N ASN A 66 0.34 -34.13 22.80
CA ASN A 66 0.62 -34.44 24.20
C ASN A 66 -0.66 -34.82 24.97
N SER A 67 -1.79 -34.17 24.68
CA SER A 67 -3.08 -34.52 25.26
C SER A 67 -3.55 -35.92 24.84
N LEU A 68 -3.33 -36.31 23.58
CA LEU A 68 -3.65 -37.66 23.09
C LEU A 68 -2.77 -38.74 23.75
N SER A 69 -1.46 -38.48 23.87
CA SER A 69 -0.50 -39.39 24.52
C SER A 69 -0.81 -39.61 26.00
N ASN A 70 -1.29 -38.59 26.71
CA ASN A 70 -1.69 -38.73 28.10
C ASN A 70 -2.97 -39.56 28.26
N ASN A 71 -3.91 -39.50 27.30
CA ASN A 71 -5.12 -40.31 27.33
C ASN A 71 -4.84 -41.80 27.01
N SER A 72 -3.85 -42.10 26.16
CA SER A 72 -3.49 -43.50 25.86
C SER A 72 -2.81 -44.22 27.04
N LYS A 73 -2.11 -43.50 27.92
CA LYS A 73 -1.53 -44.06 29.17
C LYS A 73 -2.56 -44.55 30.18
N PHE A 74 -3.82 -44.10 30.11
CA PHE A 74 -4.90 -44.56 30.99
C PHE A 74 -5.56 -45.86 30.51
N ASN A 75 -5.31 -46.30 29.27
CA ASN A 75 -5.80 -47.57 28.73
C ASN A 75 -4.66 -48.61 28.73
N ASN A 76 -4.62 -49.41 29.79
CA ASN A 76 -3.58 -50.37 30.13
C ASN A 76 -3.25 -51.46 29.05
N SER A 77 -2.04 -52.02 29.20
CA SER A 77 -1.65 -53.40 28.85
C SER A 77 -1.69 -53.83 27.38
N SER A 78 -0.74 -53.36 26.57
CA SER A 78 -0.33 -54.06 25.34
C SER A 78 1.15 -53.77 25.07
N PRO A 79 2.05 -54.78 25.03
CA PRO A 79 3.48 -54.56 25.02
C PRO A 79 4.02 -54.59 23.59
N PHE A 80 3.56 -53.74 22.66
CA PHE A 80 4.20 -53.71 21.33
C PHE A 80 3.85 -52.45 20.52
N ILE A 81 4.36 -51.28 20.92
CA ILE A 81 4.54 -50.17 19.96
C ILE A 81 5.89 -49.52 20.27
N SER A 82 6.85 -49.78 19.40
CA SER A 82 8.17 -49.16 19.38
C SER A 82 8.04 -47.65 19.16
N ASN A 83 8.56 -46.88 20.12
CA ASN A 83 8.73 -45.44 20.08
C ASN A 83 9.59 -45.01 18.87
N GLN A 84 8.97 -44.78 17.72
CA GLN A 84 9.54 -43.87 16.72
C GLN A 84 8.97 -42.48 17.00
N SER A 85 9.72 -41.73 17.81
CA SER A 85 9.63 -40.28 17.94
C SER A 85 10.09 -39.64 16.63
N THR A 86 9.32 -39.81 15.56
CA THR A 86 9.51 -39.04 14.34
C THR A 86 9.04 -37.62 14.62
N ASN A 87 10.00 -36.70 14.73
CA ASN A 87 9.80 -35.26 14.73
C ASN A 87 9.16 -34.85 13.38
N TYR A 88 7.87 -35.08 13.23
CA TYR A 88 7.11 -34.50 12.14
C TYR A 88 6.89 -33.03 12.49
N SER A 89 7.68 -32.13 11.91
CA SER A 89 7.27 -30.74 11.80
C SER A 89 6.04 -30.73 10.89
N PHE A 90 4.88 -30.44 11.47
CA PHE A 90 3.66 -30.29 10.69
C PHE A 90 3.77 -28.96 9.95
N TYR A 91 4.42 -28.98 8.78
CA TYR A 91 4.46 -27.82 7.92
C TYR A 91 3.03 -27.57 7.46
N ASN A 92 2.45 -26.44 7.87
CA ASN A 92 1.13 -26.05 7.43
C ASN A 92 1.19 -25.78 5.91
N PRO A 93 0.61 -26.64 5.05
CA PRO A 93 0.72 -26.47 3.61
C PRO A 93 -0.08 -25.27 3.08
N TYR A 94 -0.72 -24.50 3.97
CA TYR A 94 -1.57 -23.37 3.63
C TYR A 94 -0.90 -22.00 3.80
N LEU A 95 0.30 -21.96 4.38
CA LEU A 95 1.05 -20.72 4.60
C LEU A 95 2.44 -20.82 3.99
N LYS A 96 2.68 -20.00 2.97
CA LYS A 96 3.96 -19.89 2.30
C LYS A 96 4.62 -18.57 2.67
N HIS A 97 5.92 -18.63 2.97
CA HIS A 97 6.74 -17.44 3.10
C HIS A 97 6.72 -16.66 1.78
N LEU A 98 6.44 -15.35 1.83
CA LEU A 98 6.34 -14.54 0.63
C LEU A 98 7.71 -14.37 -0.01
N TYR A 99 7.81 -14.64 -1.31
CA TYR A 99 8.98 -14.25 -2.07
C TYR A 99 8.80 -12.84 -2.64
N PRO A 100 9.88 -12.09 -2.89
CA PRO A 100 9.78 -10.77 -3.51
C PRO A 100 8.99 -10.76 -4.82
N SER A 101 9.06 -11.85 -5.60
CA SER A 101 8.29 -12.03 -6.85
C SER A 101 6.78 -11.95 -6.63
N ASP A 102 6.31 -12.44 -5.49
CA ASP A 102 4.88 -12.62 -5.21
C ASP A 102 4.23 -11.28 -4.82
N VAL A 103 5.05 -10.28 -4.47
CA VAL A 103 4.62 -8.97 -3.98
C VAL A 103 5.01 -7.80 -4.89
N ILE A 104 5.56 -8.06 -6.08
CA ILE A 104 5.97 -7.00 -7.02
C ILE A 104 4.81 -6.07 -7.35
N LEU A 105 3.64 -6.62 -7.69
CA LEU A 105 2.50 -5.79 -8.07
C LEU A 105 1.98 -4.96 -6.89
N LEU A 106 1.94 -5.55 -5.69
CA LEU A 106 1.58 -4.84 -4.46
C LEU A 106 2.55 -3.70 -4.19
N THR A 107 3.85 -3.93 -4.41
CA THR A 107 4.91 -2.92 -4.27
C THR A 107 4.70 -1.76 -5.24
N ILE A 108 4.38 -2.05 -6.51
CA ILE A 108 4.05 -1.04 -7.52
C ILE A 108 2.80 -0.25 -7.09
N GLY A 109 1.78 -0.93 -6.56
CA GLY A 109 0.57 -0.28 -6.07
C GLY A 109 0.83 0.67 -4.90
N VAL A 110 1.67 0.26 -3.94
CA VAL A 110 2.08 1.13 -2.82
C VAL A 110 2.80 2.37 -3.35
N LEU A 111 3.74 2.19 -4.29
CA LEU A 111 4.46 3.30 -4.92
C LEU A 111 3.51 4.27 -5.61
N ALA A 112 2.58 3.77 -6.42
CA ALA A 112 1.61 4.60 -7.14
C ALA A 112 0.69 5.39 -6.20
N ILE A 113 0.17 4.74 -5.13
CA ILE A 113 -0.64 5.43 -4.12
C ILE A 113 0.18 6.49 -3.39
N CYS A 114 1.41 6.19 -3.00
CA CYS A 114 2.27 7.17 -2.32
C CYS A 114 2.51 8.40 -3.20
N ILE A 115 2.87 8.22 -4.48
CA ILE A 115 3.02 9.34 -5.43
C ILE A 115 1.72 10.16 -5.50
N THR A 116 0.57 9.49 -5.62
CA THR A 116 -0.75 10.14 -5.66
C THR A 116 -1.02 10.98 -4.42
N ILE A 117 -0.71 10.48 -3.22
CA ILE A 117 -0.85 11.21 -1.95
C ILE A 117 -0.01 12.50 -1.98
N TYR A 118 1.27 12.42 -2.37
CA TYR A 118 2.13 13.61 -2.43
C TYR A 118 1.66 14.62 -3.48
N LEU A 119 1.18 14.16 -4.64
CA LEU A 119 0.58 15.04 -5.65
C LEU A 119 -0.66 15.76 -5.12
N LYS A 120 -1.56 15.05 -4.44
CA LYS A 120 -2.74 15.64 -3.79
C LYS A 120 -2.36 16.68 -2.74
N ILE A 121 -1.39 16.38 -1.88
CA ILE A 121 -0.87 17.33 -0.87
C ILE A 121 -0.30 18.57 -1.56
N GLY A 122 0.45 18.40 -2.65
CA GLY A 122 1.00 19.49 -3.44
C GLY A 122 -0.08 20.37 -4.06
N ILE A 123 -1.12 19.77 -4.65
CA ILE A 123 -2.27 20.48 -5.24
C ILE A 123 -3.05 21.24 -4.16
N ILE A 124 -3.35 20.60 -3.03
CA ILE A 124 -4.03 21.25 -1.89
C ILE A 124 -3.21 22.45 -1.40
N SER A 125 -1.90 22.30 -1.30
CA SER A 125 -0.99 23.37 -0.86
C SER A 125 -0.95 24.53 -1.86
N ALA A 126 -0.93 24.24 -3.16
CA ALA A 126 -1.03 25.25 -4.21
C ALA A 126 -2.37 26.00 -4.16
N TYR A 127 -3.49 25.29 -4.01
CA TYR A 127 -4.80 25.92 -3.89
C TYR A 127 -4.95 26.73 -2.60
N LEU A 128 -4.42 26.27 -1.47
CA LEU A 128 -4.39 27.06 -0.24
C LEU A 128 -3.62 28.36 -0.45
N TYR A 129 -2.48 28.32 -1.11
CA TYR A 129 -1.70 29.52 -1.45
C TYR A 129 -2.50 30.50 -2.33
N ILE A 130 -3.15 30.01 -3.40
CA ILE A 130 -3.99 30.85 -4.28
C ILE A 130 -5.21 31.39 -3.51
N PHE A 131 -5.78 30.60 -2.60
CA PHE A 131 -6.88 31.03 -1.74
C PHE A 131 -6.47 32.21 -0.86
N PHE A 132 -5.33 32.14 -0.16
CA PHE A 132 -4.86 33.26 0.67
C PHE A 132 -4.59 34.52 -0.16
N LYS A 133 -4.14 34.38 -1.40
CA LYS A 133 -3.86 35.51 -2.30
C LYS A 133 -5.12 36.13 -2.89
N SER A 134 -6.06 35.31 -3.37
CA SER A 134 -7.25 35.75 -4.12
C SER A 134 -8.48 35.96 -3.25
N LYS A 135 -8.54 35.32 -2.07
CA LYS A 135 -9.73 35.22 -1.20
C LYS A 135 -10.99 34.68 -1.92
N SER A 136 -10.80 33.93 -3.00
CA SER A 136 -11.90 33.41 -3.81
C SER A 136 -12.59 32.22 -3.12
N PRO A 137 -13.92 32.25 -2.89
CA PRO A 137 -14.65 31.16 -2.26
C PRO A 137 -14.69 29.88 -3.11
N TYR A 138 -14.55 30.00 -4.44
CA TYR A 138 -14.51 28.86 -5.35
C TYR A 138 -13.35 27.90 -5.06
N ILE A 139 -12.23 28.44 -4.57
CA ILE A 139 -11.04 27.63 -4.24
C ILE A 139 -11.28 26.78 -2.99
N ILE A 140 -12.08 27.27 -2.04
CA ILE A 140 -12.49 26.48 -0.86
C ILE A 140 -13.27 25.24 -1.32
N GLY A 141 -14.17 25.40 -2.28
CA GLY A 141 -14.93 24.27 -2.85
C GLY A 141 -14.01 23.21 -3.46
N LEU A 142 -12.99 23.62 -4.22
CA LEU A 142 -11.98 22.71 -4.77
C LEU A 142 -11.20 21.98 -3.66
N ILE A 143 -10.72 22.69 -2.64
CA ILE A 143 -10.01 22.09 -1.50
C ILE A 143 -10.91 21.06 -0.78
N LEU A 144 -12.20 21.37 -0.62
CA LEU A 144 -13.17 20.49 0.00
C LEU A 144 -13.40 19.20 -0.81
N VAL A 145 -13.21 19.23 -2.14
CA VAL A 145 -13.20 18.02 -2.99
C VAL A 145 -11.92 17.22 -2.81
N PHE A 146 -10.75 17.87 -2.71
CA PHE A 146 -9.46 17.16 -2.60
C PHE A 146 -9.25 16.45 -1.27
N ILE A 147 -9.79 16.97 -0.16
CA ILE A 147 -9.62 16.36 1.17
C ILE A 147 -10.21 14.93 1.24
N PRO A 148 -11.48 14.68 0.84
CA PRO A 148 -12.02 13.32 0.74
C PRO A 148 -11.20 12.42 -0.18
N LEU A 149 -10.74 12.92 -1.34
CA LEU A 149 -9.89 12.14 -2.24
C LEU A 149 -8.57 11.72 -1.58
N LEU A 150 -7.98 12.59 -0.76
CA LEU A 150 -6.76 12.28 0.00
C LEU A 150 -7.04 11.21 1.06
N ILE A 151 -8.16 11.32 1.78
CA ILE A 151 -8.58 10.32 2.78
C ILE A 151 -8.78 8.96 2.12
N ILE A 152 -9.44 8.90 0.96
CA ILE A 152 -9.63 7.66 0.18
C ILE A 152 -8.29 7.03 -0.20
N SER A 153 -7.29 7.82 -0.61
CA SER A 153 -5.95 7.29 -0.91
C SER A 153 -5.26 6.69 0.32
N LEU A 154 -5.46 7.26 1.51
CA LEU A 154 -4.93 6.68 2.76
C LEU A 154 -5.65 5.36 3.10
N PHE A 155 -6.95 5.27 2.87
CA PHE A 155 -7.69 4.00 3.01
C PHE A 155 -7.20 2.94 2.02
N LEU A 156 -6.96 3.30 0.76
CA LEU A 156 -6.39 2.39 -0.25
C LEU A 156 -5.01 1.88 0.16
N LEU A 157 -4.17 2.72 0.76
CA LEU A 157 -2.86 2.31 1.27
C LEU A 157 -2.98 1.27 2.39
N ASN A 158 -3.94 1.46 3.32
CA ASN A 158 -4.24 0.48 4.36
C ASN A 158 -4.83 -0.83 3.78
N MET A 159 -5.63 -0.72 2.72
CA MET A 159 -6.15 -1.90 2.01
C MET A 159 -5.01 -2.68 1.33
N LEU A 160 -4.02 -2.00 0.76
CA LEU A 160 -2.83 -2.66 0.22
C LEU A 160 -2.04 -3.36 1.31
N ARG A 161 -1.84 -2.74 2.47
CA ARG A 161 -1.22 -3.41 3.61
C ARG A 161 -1.96 -4.70 3.98
N ALA A 162 -3.29 -4.71 3.96
CA ALA A 162 -4.08 -5.92 4.20
C ALA A 162 -3.86 -6.98 3.11
N LEU A 163 -3.75 -6.57 1.84
CA LEU A 163 -3.46 -7.46 0.71
C LEU A 163 -2.11 -8.18 0.83
N TYR A 164 -1.07 -7.55 1.40
CA TYR A 164 0.22 -8.23 1.66
C TYR A 164 0.06 -9.47 2.55
N TYR A 165 -0.86 -9.45 3.52
CA TYR A 165 -1.17 -10.65 4.31
C TYR A 165 -1.95 -11.67 3.50
N SER A 166 -2.91 -11.20 2.70
CA SER A 166 -3.72 -12.08 1.87
C SER A 166 -2.89 -12.83 0.83
N SER A 167 -1.80 -12.24 0.32
CA SER A 167 -0.91 -12.91 -0.64
C SER A 167 -0.17 -14.12 -0.06
N ALA A 168 -0.13 -14.29 1.26
CA ALA A 168 0.51 -15.43 1.91
C ALA A 168 -0.39 -16.68 1.98
N LEU A 169 -1.69 -16.53 1.74
CA LEU A 169 -2.66 -17.62 1.81
C LEU A 169 -2.64 -18.39 0.49
N GLU A 170 -2.01 -19.56 0.48
CA GLU A 170 -1.75 -20.35 -0.73
C GLU A 170 -3.02 -21.01 -1.32
N PHE A 171 -4.09 -21.14 -0.53
CA PHE A 171 -5.27 -21.91 -0.93
C PHE A 171 -6.57 -21.29 -0.44
N SER A 172 -7.05 -20.27 -1.15
CA SER A 172 -8.50 -20.21 -1.28
C SER A 172 -8.90 -19.87 -2.70
N ILE A 173 -9.63 -20.81 -3.31
CA ILE A 173 -10.57 -20.55 -4.42
C ILE A 173 -11.42 -19.32 -4.08
N LEU A 174 -11.65 -19.05 -2.79
CA LEU A 174 -12.24 -17.82 -2.28
C LEU A 174 -11.40 -16.55 -2.56
N ALA A 175 -10.09 -16.52 -2.28
CA ALA A 175 -9.22 -15.37 -2.53
C ALA A 175 -9.07 -15.06 -4.02
N SER A 176 -8.99 -16.08 -4.87
CA SER A 176 -9.02 -15.87 -6.33
C SER A 176 -10.41 -15.40 -6.80
N SER A 177 -11.51 -15.95 -6.25
CA SER A 177 -12.89 -15.54 -6.61
C SER A 177 -13.31 -14.16 -6.09
N LEU A 178 -12.77 -13.71 -4.95
CA LEU A 178 -13.02 -12.39 -4.38
C LEU A 178 -12.14 -11.31 -5.05
N GLY A 179 -11.28 -11.69 -6.00
CA GLY A 179 -10.38 -10.77 -6.68
C GLY A 179 -9.23 -10.28 -5.79
N PHE A 180 -8.97 -10.91 -4.65
CA PHE A 180 -7.83 -10.57 -3.78
C PHE A 180 -6.50 -11.18 -4.27
N GLY A 181 -6.53 -11.97 -5.35
CA GLY A 181 -5.33 -12.41 -6.03
C GLY A 181 -4.52 -11.23 -6.58
N VAL A 182 -3.22 -11.47 -6.77
CA VAL A 182 -2.27 -10.48 -7.32
C VAL A 182 -2.80 -9.90 -8.64
N GLU A 183 -3.54 -10.66 -9.44
CA GLU A 183 -4.07 -10.18 -10.73
C GLU A 183 -5.39 -9.38 -10.64
N GLY A 184 -6.03 -9.30 -9.47
CA GLY A 184 -7.36 -8.68 -9.31
C GLY A 184 -7.31 -7.25 -8.78
N LEU A 185 -7.64 -7.10 -7.50
CA LEU A 185 -7.87 -5.82 -6.83
C LEU A 185 -6.60 -4.96 -6.78
N ALA A 186 -5.43 -5.57 -6.60
CA ALA A 186 -4.15 -4.86 -6.67
C ALA A 186 -3.93 -4.24 -8.07
N ALA A 187 -4.22 -4.99 -9.14
CA ALA A 187 -4.11 -4.49 -10.51
C ALA A 187 -5.10 -3.34 -10.78
N ILE A 188 -6.35 -3.47 -10.33
CA ILE A 188 -7.37 -2.41 -10.46
C ILE A 188 -6.90 -1.14 -9.76
N ILE A 189 -6.39 -1.26 -8.52
CA ILE A 189 -5.86 -0.11 -7.78
C ILE A 189 -4.68 0.51 -8.53
N CYS A 190 -3.75 -0.28 -9.05
CA CYS A 190 -2.64 0.24 -9.88
C CYS A 190 -3.14 1.02 -11.10
N ILE A 191 -4.10 0.48 -11.85
CA ILE A 191 -4.63 1.15 -13.05
C ILE A 191 -5.31 2.47 -12.68
N VAL A 192 -6.19 2.45 -11.68
CA VAL A 192 -6.92 3.66 -11.22
C VAL A 192 -5.93 4.72 -10.73
N THR A 193 -4.91 4.33 -9.97
CA THR A 193 -3.90 5.26 -9.46
C THR A 193 -2.99 5.83 -10.54
N ILE A 194 -2.64 5.05 -11.58
CA ILE A 194 -1.91 5.58 -12.74
C ILE A 194 -2.72 6.65 -13.46
N ILE A 195 -4.00 6.38 -13.73
CA ILE A 195 -4.91 7.37 -14.36
C ILE A 195 -5.00 8.63 -13.47
N GLU A 196 -5.10 8.44 -12.16
CA GLU A 196 -5.15 9.54 -11.20
C GLU A 196 -3.85 10.36 -11.20
N ILE A 197 -2.67 9.74 -11.22
CA ILE A 197 -1.37 10.43 -11.32
C ILE A 197 -1.32 11.30 -12.57
N ILE A 198 -1.77 10.78 -13.72
CA ILE A 198 -1.79 11.54 -14.98
C ILE A 198 -2.71 12.76 -14.83
N GLY A 199 -3.94 12.56 -14.33
CA GLY A 199 -4.90 13.64 -14.11
C GLY A 199 -4.39 14.71 -13.15
N LEU A 200 -3.80 14.31 -12.01
CA LEU A 200 -3.24 15.23 -11.03
C LEU A 200 -2.01 15.96 -11.56
N SER A 201 -1.17 15.31 -12.36
CA SER A 201 0.00 15.95 -12.98
C SER A 201 -0.42 17.05 -13.95
N ILE A 202 -1.43 16.78 -14.79
CA ILE A 202 -2.00 17.78 -15.71
C ILE A 202 -2.62 18.93 -14.91
N LEU A 203 -3.41 18.63 -13.88
CA LEU A 203 -4.05 19.65 -13.05
C LEU A 203 -3.03 20.53 -12.33
N PHE A 204 -1.97 19.92 -11.78
CA PHE A 204 -0.89 20.65 -11.11
C PHE A 204 -0.12 21.55 -12.08
N TYR A 205 0.09 21.09 -13.32
CA TYR A 205 0.68 21.91 -14.38
C TYR A 205 -0.20 23.13 -14.70
N LEU A 206 -1.50 22.91 -14.92
CA LEU A 206 -2.45 23.98 -15.27
C LEU A 206 -2.67 25.00 -14.13
N THR A 207 -2.62 24.56 -12.88
CA THR A 207 -2.81 25.45 -11.71
C THR A 207 -1.70 26.48 -11.55
N ASN A 208 -0.54 26.24 -12.19
CA ASN A 208 0.62 27.13 -12.12
C ASN A 208 0.83 27.97 -13.40
N GLU A 209 -0.05 27.87 -14.40
CA GLU A 209 -0.14 28.83 -15.51
C GLU A 209 -0.99 30.05 -15.11
#